data_AF-A0A8T2RWN6-F1
#
_entry.id   AF-A0A8T2RWN6-F1
#
_cell.length_a   1.000
_cell.length_b   1.000
_cell.length_c   1.000
_cell.angle_alpha   90.00
_cell.angle_beta   90.00
_cell.angle_gamma   90.00
#
_symmetry.space_group_name_H-M   'P 1'
#
loop_
_entity.id
_entity.type
_entity.pdbx_description
1 polymer ?
#
loop_
_entity_poly.entity_id
_entity_poly.type
_entity_poly.pdbx_seq_one_letter_code
_entity_poly.pdbx_strand_id
1 'polypeptide(L)'
;MASFFFKPARPKTPLELVKATRYALFAFESKVPEDSKVLEEAEKNLAAIKQALVGDVETDPNPEQIAQIVLEVCKDDFLEVLVQKLPMLSWDARKDSAQIWSVLLRQKIGSSECCLEYLENHLHLLDLLVICYQSKDAALNAGSMLRECARYPTLVKYLLESSSFDLFFDYVELPNFDIASDSFSTLKELLTRHEAVVSEYLSAHYVKFFGLYERLLYSKNYVTRRLSLKCLFVSE
;
A
#
# COMPACT_ATOMS: atom_id res chain seq x y z
N MET A 1 33.99 36.75 -10.18
CA MET A 1 33.48 35.92 -9.08
C MET A 1 32.11 36.44 -8.68
N ALA A 2 31.04 35.91 -9.28
CA ALA A 2 29.68 36.15 -8.79
C ALA A 2 29.31 34.95 -7.91
N SER A 3 29.48 35.11 -6.60
CA SER A 3 29.02 34.12 -5.63
C SER A 3 27.50 34.22 -5.55
N PHE A 4 26.80 33.28 -6.19
CA PHE A 4 25.36 33.10 -6.01
C PHE A 4 25.11 32.65 -4.57
N PHE A 5 24.68 33.60 -3.73
CA PHE A 5 24.11 33.29 -2.42
C PHE A 5 22.79 32.54 -2.62
N PHE A 6 22.85 31.20 -2.65
CA PHE A 6 21.67 30.38 -2.44
C PHE A 6 21.20 30.60 -1.00
N LYS A 7 20.14 31.40 -0.82
CA LYS A 7 19.39 31.40 0.44
C LYS A 7 18.82 29.99 0.62
N PRO A 8 19.07 29.30 1.74
CA PRO A 8 18.41 28.03 2.02
C PRO A 8 16.89 28.27 2.00
N ALA A 9 16.17 27.48 1.21
CA ALA A 9 14.72 27.51 1.18
C ALA A 9 14.20 27.27 2.60
N ARG A 10 13.20 28.07 3.03
CA ARG A 10 12.56 27.86 4.33
C ARG A 10 12.05 26.42 4.41
N PRO A 11 12.28 25.69 5.52
CA PRO A 11 11.73 24.35 5.68
C PRO A 11 10.19 24.41 5.60
N LYS A 12 9.62 23.54 4.76
CA LYS A 12 8.17 23.40 4.59
C LYS A 12 7.55 22.97 5.92
N THR A 13 6.43 23.56 6.31
CA THR A 13 5.62 23.04 7.42
C THR A 13 5.03 21.67 7.07
N PRO A 14 4.62 20.84 8.04
CA PRO A 14 4.01 19.54 7.74
C PRO A 14 2.81 19.64 6.78
N LEU A 15 1.99 20.68 6.95
CA LEU A 15 0.86 21.00 6.08
C LEU A 15 1.29 21.31 4.65
N GLU A 16 2.24 22.24 4.47
CA GLU A 16 2.76 22.62 3.15
C GLU A 16 3.46 21.44 2.47
N LEU A 17 4.10 20.58 3.25
CA LEU A 17 4.80 19.40 2.75
C LEU A 17 3.83 18.40 2.14
N VAL A 18 2.75 18.04 2.84
CA VAL A 18 1.71 17.12 2.32
C VAL A 18 1.09 17.69 1.04
N LYS A 19 0.70 18.98 1.04
CA LYS A 19 0.10 19.63 -0.14
C LYS A 19 1.03 19.68 -1.33
N ALA A 20 2.28 20.10 -1.11
CA ALA A 20 3.28 20.18 -2.17
C ALA A 20 3.56 18.80 -2.77
N THR A 21 3.62 17.76 -1.93
CA THR A 21 3.81 16.37 -2.37
C THR A 21 2.63 15.89 -3.21
N ARG A 22 1.40 16.07 -2.73
CA ARG A 22 0.18 15.71 -3.46
C ARG A 22 0.13 16.38 -4.83
N TYR A 23 0.37 17.70 -4.87
CA TYR A 23 0.37 18.47 -6.11
C TYR A 23 1.43 17.97 -7.09
N ALA A 24 2.66 17.74 -6.61
CA ALA A 24 3.75 17.25 -7.45
C ALA A 24 3.46 15.84 -8.00
N LEU A 25 2.95 14.93 -7.17
CA LEU A 25 2.55 13.59 -7.62
C LEU A 25 1.42 13.64 -8.64
N PHE A 26 0.43 14.53 -8.42
CA PHE A 26 -0.70 14.68 -9.35
C PHE A 26 -0.27 15.25 -10.70
N ALA A 27 0.56 16.30 -10.69
CA ALA A 27 1.03 16.99 -11.90
C ALA A 27 1.95 16.13 -12.79
N PHE A 28 2.56 15.10 -12.23
CA PHE A 28 3.42 14.17 -12.97
C PHE A 28 2.62 13.27 -13.92
N GLU A 29 2.85 13.35 -15.23
CA GLU A 29 2.13 12.54 -16.25
C GLU A 29 3.01 11.51 -16.99
N SER A 30 4.29 11.36 -16.61
CA SER A 30 5.31 10.42 -17.15
C SER A 30 5.71 10.53 -18.61
N LYS A 31 5.14 11.48 -19.35
CA LYS A 31 5.34 11.60 -20.81
C LYS A 31 6.12 12.85 -21.21
N VAL A 32 6.47 13.73 -20.27
CA VAL A 32 7.13 15.01 -20.57
C VAL A 32 8.51 15.08 -19.91
N PRO A 33 9.57 15.55 -20.59
CA PRO A 33 10.90 15.70 -19.99
C PRO A 33 10.96 16.61 -18.75
N GLU A 34 10.05 17.60 -18.67
CA GLU A 34 9.90 18.51 -17.53
C GLU A 34 9.36 17.80 -16.27
N ASP A 35 8.70 16.66 -16.44
CA ASP A 35 8.15 15.83 -15.35
C ASP A 35 9.25 15.26 -14.44
N SER A 36 10.50 15.15 -14.93
CA SER A 36 11.61 14.60 -14.16
C SER A 36 11.90 15.44 -12.90
N LYS A 37 11.84 16.77 -13.01
CA LYS A 37 12.06 17.67 -11.86
C LYS A 37 10.89 17.64 -10.88
N VAL A 38 9.66 17.53 -11.40
CA VAL A 38 8.45 17.46 -10.58
C VAL A 38 8.43 16.14 -9.80
N LEU A 39 8.82 15.04 -10.44
CA LEU A 39 8.96 13.74 -9.81
C LEU A 39 10.06 13.75 -8.75
N GLU A 40 11.25 14.30 -9.06
CA GLU A 40 12.33 14.41 -8.08
C GLU A 40 11.91 15.22 -6.84
N GLU A 41 11.18 16.32 -7.03
CA GLU A 41 10.63 17.08 -5.91
C GLU A 41 9.59 16.27 -5.12
N ALA A 42 8.70 15.54 -5.79
CA ALA A 42 7.70 14.68 -5.14
C ALA A 42 8.38 13.61 -4.27
N GLU A 43 9.37 12.92 -4.81
CA GLU A 43 10.12 11.86 -4.10
C GLU A 43 10.91 12.41 -2.92
N LYS A 44 11.53 13.59 -3.08
CA LYS A 44 12.19 14.28 -1.96
C LYS A 44 11.20 14.65 -0.86
N ASN A 45 10.01 15.12 -1.23
CA ASN A 45 9.00 15.45 -0.23
C ASN A 45 8.44 14.18 0.45
N LEU A 46 8.28 13.06 -0.26
CA LEU A 46 7.91 11.76 0.33
C LEU A 46 8.95 11.32 1.37
N ALA A 47 10.23 11.42 1.06
CA ALA A 47 11.30 11.10 2.01
C ALA A 47 11.22 11.96 3.28
N ALA A 48 10.91 13.26 3.14
CA ALA A 48 10.72 14.16 4.26
C ALA A 48 9.44 13.85 5.08
N ILE A 49 8.34 13.47 4.42
CA ILE A 49 7.11 13.02 5.12
C ILE A 49 7.41 11.76 5.93
N LYS A 50 8.09 10.78 5.33
CA LYS A 50 8.49 9.56 6.04
C LYS A 50 9.36 9.91 7.26
N GLN A 51 10.37 10.76 7.10
CA GLN A 51 11.23 11.15 8.22
C GLN A 51 10.43 11.82 9.34
N ALA A 52 9.47 12.69 9.01
CA ALA A 52 8.59 13.30 10.01
C ALA A 52 7.68 12.29 10.74
N LEU A 53 7.26 11.21 10.04
CA LEU A 53 6.39 10.17 10.59
C LEU A 53 7.13 9.10 11.41
N VAL A 54 8.33 8.72 10.98
CA VAL A 54 9.10 7.58 11.52
C VAL A 54 10.24 8.03 12.44
N GLY A 55 10.75 9.25 12.25
CA GLY A 55 11.95 9.75 12.90
C GLY A 55 13.22 9.23 12.24
N ASP A 56 14.36 9.57 12.84
CA ASP A 56 15.67 9.03 12.48
C ASP A 56 16.48 8.67 13.73
N VAL A 57 17.76 8.32 13.57
CA VAL A 57 18.62 7.90 14.69
C VAL A 57 18.87 9.03 15.70
N GLU A 58 18.72 10.28 15.27
CA GLU A 58 19.03 11.48 16.07
C GLU A 58 17.77 12.23 16.52
N THR A 59 16.63 12.02 15.85
CA THR A 59 15.41 12.82 15.99
C THR A 59 14.19 11.93 16.16
N ASP A 60 13.59 11.97 17.35
CA ASP A 60 12.31 11.32 17.61
C ASP A 60 11.16 12.01 16.85
N PRO A 61 10.15 11.26 16.38
CA PRO A 61 8.99 11.84 15.74
C PRO A 61 8.22 12.76 16.69
N ASN A 62 7.87 13.95 16.20
CA ASN A 62 7.05 14.88 16.97
C ASN A 62 5.54 14.51 16.85
N PRO A 63 4.83 14.23 17.96
CA PRO A 63 3.42 13.83 17.93
C PRO A 63 2.49 14.87 17.30
N GLU A 64 2.71 16.16 17.56
CA GLU A 64 1.91 17.23 16.94
C GLU A 64 2.11 17.31 15.42
N GLN A 65 3.34 17.10 14.93
CA GLN A 65 3.63 17.07 13.50
C GLN A 65 2.99 15.84 12.83
N ILE A 66 3.05 14.67 13.47
CA ILE A 66 2.38 13.46 12.99
C ILE A 66 0.87 13.71 12.86
N ALA A 67 0.24 14.27 13.91
CA ALA A 67 -1.18 14.57 13.89
C ALA A 67 -1.55 15.53 12.75
N GLN A 68 -0.73 16.56 12.51
CA GLN A 68 -0.93 17.48 11.38
C GLN A 68 -0.84 16.78 10.02
N ILE A 69 0.15 15.90 9.82
CA ILE A 69 0.30 15.13 8.58
C ILE A 69 -0.91 14.22 8.36
N VAL A 70 -1.30 13.44 9.37
CA VAL A 70 -2.43 12.51 9.31
C VAL A 70 -3.74 13.25 8.96
N LEU A 71 -4.03 14.36 9.64
CA LEU A 71 -5.23 15.16 9.37
C LEU A 71 -5.25 15.72 7.95
N GLU A 72 -4.10 16.12 7.41
CA GLU A 72 -4.05 16.69 6.06
C GLU A 72 -4.13 15.62 4.98
N VAL A 73 -3.46 14.49 5.18
CA VAL A 73 -3.54 13.34 4.26
C VAL A 73 -4.98 12.86 4.07
N CYS A 74 -5.80 12.91 5.13
CA CYS A 74 -7.21 12.50 5.09
C CYS A 74 -8.14 13.53 4.42
N LYS A 75 -7.66 14.74 4.05
CA LYS A 75 -8.49 15.79 3.43
C LYS A 75 -8.33 15.93 1.92
N ASP A 76 -7.13 15.68 1.39
CA ASP A 76 -6.72 16.12 0.05
C ASP A 76 -6.38 14.95 -0.90
N ASP A 77 -7.12 13.83 -0.88
CA ASP A 77 -6.91 12.65 -1.74
C ASP A 77 -5.47 12.13 -1.83
N PHE A 78 -4.64 12.43 -0.82
CA PHE A 78 -3.20 12.19 -0.90
C PHE A 78 -2.91 10.69 -1.07
N LEU A 79 -3.65 9.85 -0.33
CA LEU A 79 -3.52 8.39 -0.41
C LEU A 79 -3.91 7.85 -1.79
N GLU A 80 -4.92 8.45 -2.43
CA GLU A 80 -5.34 8.05 -3.77
C GLU A 80 -4.25 8.33 -4.80
N VAL A 81 -3.74 9.57 -4.82
CA VAL A 81 -2.66 9.96 -5.73
C VAL A 81 -1.39 9.13 -5.46
N LEU A 82 -1.07 8.86 -4.19
CA LEU A 82 0.07 8.02 -3.82
C LEU A 82 -0.04 6.61 -4.42
N VAL A 83 -1.20 5.95 -4.28
CA VAL A 83 -1.43 4.60 -4.81
C VAL A 83 -1.39 4.60 -6.33
N GLN A 84 -2.04 5.56 -6.98
CA GLN A 84 -2.06 5.67 -8.45
C GLN A 84 -0.65 5.86 -9.04
N LYS A 85 0.20 6.64 -8.38
CA LYS A 85 1.56 6.94 -8.86
C LYS A 85 2.61 5.93 -8.40
N LEU A 86 2.29 5.05 -7.45
CA LEU A 86 3.22 4.07 -6.88
C LEU A 86 4.05 3.31 -7.95
N PRO A 87 3.49 2.81 -9.07
CA PRO A 87 4.27 2.12 -10.10
C PRO A 87 5.35 2.96 -10.78
N MET A 88 5.18 4.29 -10.76
CA MET A 88 5.98 5.26 -11.51
C MET A 88 7.11 5.87 -10.68
N LEU A 89 7.07 5.67 -9.36
CA LEU A 89 8.07 6.15 -8.42
C LEU A 89 9.36 5.31 -8.49
N SER A 90 10.48 5.93 -8.11
CA SER A 90 11.76 5.25 -7.94
C SER A 90 11.70 4.16 -6.86
N TRP A 91 12.70 3.27 -6.85
CA TRP A 91 12.76 2.17 -5.88
C TRP A 91 12.72 2.68 -4.42
N ASP A 92 13.49 3.71 -4.10
CA ASP A 92 13.50 4.31 -2.76
C ASP A 92 12.15 4.98 -2.44
N ALA A 93 11.61 5.76 -3.37
CA ALA A 93 10.34 6.46 -3.16
C ALA A 93 9.15 5.50 -2.96
N ARG A 94 9.13 4.34 -3.64
CA ARG A 94 8.12 3.30 -3.38
C ARG A 94 8.26 2.71 -1.99
N LYS A 95 9.48 2.51 -1.48
CA LYS A 95 9.70 1.98 -0.13
C LYS A 95 9.24 2.98 0.92
N ASP A 96 9.58 4.25 0.72
CA ASP A 96 9.12 5.35 1.56
C ASP A 96 7.59 5.44 1.54
N SER A 97 6.96 5.32 0.37
CA SER A 97 5.49 5.31 0.22
C SER A 97 4.83 4.18 1.01
N ALA A 98 5.37 2.96 0.94
CA ALA A 98 4.84 1.82 1.69
C ALA A 98 4.99 2.00 3.21
N GLN A 99 6.09 2.61 3.66
CA GLN A 99 6.28 2.94 5.09
C GLN A 99 5.33 4.04 5.54
N ILE A 100 5.18 5.12 4.77
CA ILE A 100 4.21 6.19 5.04
C ILE A 100 2.81 5.59 5.19
N TRP A 101 2.37 4.77 4.22
CA TRP A 101 1.08 4.08 4.28
C TRP A 101 0.91 3.27 5.56
N SER A 102 1.91 2.45 5.90
CA SER A 102 1.88 1.57 7.08
C SER A 102 1.77 2.37 8.38
N VAL A 103 2.52 3.46 8.49
CA VAL A 103 2.51 4.30 9.69
C VAL A 103 1.18 5.03 9.80
N LEU A 104 0.72 5.67 8.73
CA LEU A 104 -0.54 6.40 8.70
C LEU A 104 -1.73 5.54 9.13
N LEU A 105 -1.83 4.31 8.63
CA LEU A 105 -2.91 3.39 9.00
C LEU A 105 -2.89 2.98 10.48
N ARG A 106 -1.75 3.08 11.15
CA ARG A 106 -1.61 2.72 12.58
C ARG A 106 -1.74 3.93 13.51
N GLN A 107 -1.74 5.16 12.97
CA GLN A 107 -1.84 6.35 13.79
C GLN A 107 -3.25 6.54 14.35
N LYS A 108 -3.31 6.95 15.62
CA LYS A 108 -4.54 7.35 16.31
C LYS A 108 -4.45 8.82 16.67
N ILE A 109 -5.46 9.59 16.32
CA ILE A 109 -5.61 10.97 16.79
C ILE A 109 -6.69 10.98 17.86
N GLY A 110 -6.26 11.05 19.12
CA GLY A 110 -7.14 10.81 20.26
C GLY A 110 -7.68 9.38 20.22
N SER A 111 -9.00 9.22 20.02
CA SER A 111 -9.66 7.92 19.89
C SER A 111 -10.01 7.52 18.44
N SER A 112 -9.77 8.39 17.46
CA SER A 112 -10.14 8.15 16.05
C SER A 112 -8.96 7.59 15.26
N GLU A 113 -9.25 6.61 14.41
CA GLU A 113 -8.34 6.03 13.42
C GLU A 113 -8.60 6.71 12.07
N CYS A 114 -8.26 8.00 11.95
CA CYS A 114 -8.68 8.84 10.82
C CYS A 114 -8.33 8.25 9.44
N CYS A 115 -7.15 7.64 9.28
CA CYS A 115 -6.77 7.02 8.01
C CYS A 115 -7.53 5.73 7.72
N LEU A 116 -7.94 4.97 8.75
CA LEU A 116 -8.81 3.81 8.57
C LEU A 116 -10.20 4.26 8.12
N GLU A 117 -10.78 5.23 8.83
CA GLU A 117 -12.08 5.82 8.47
C GLU A 117 -12.05 6.39 7.04
N TYR A 118 -10.96 7.05 6.65
CA TYR A 118 -10.77 7.50 5.28
C TYR A 118 -10.81 6.33 4.28
N LEU A 119 -10.05 5.25 4.52
CA LEU A 119 -10.03 4.09 3.61
C LEU A 119 -11.36 3.37 3.53
N GLU A 120 -12.10 3.27 4.64
CA GLU A 120 -13.45 2.69 4.65
C GLU A 120 -14.44 3.47 3.77
N ASN A 121 -14.18 4.76 3.54
CA ASN A 121 -14.94 5.59 2.59
C ASN A 121 -14.35 5.59 1.16
N HIS A 122 -13.16 5.02 0.95
CA HIS A 122 -12.44 5.00 -0.34
C HIS A 122 -11.91 3.59 -0.67
N LEU A 123 -12.77 2.58 -0.54
CA LEU A 123 -12.37 1.17 -0.64
C LEU A 123 -11.75 0.78 -2.00
N HIS A 124 -12.07 1.52 -3.08
CA HIS A 124 -11.49 1.32 -4.41
C HIS A 124 -9.95 1.41 -4.42
N LEU A 125 -9.33 2.09 -3.43
CA LEU A 125 -7.89 2.15 -3.27
C LEU A 125 -7.26 0.78 -3.01
N LEU A 126 -8.00 -0.12 -2.35
CA LEU A 126 -7.54 -1.48 -2.09
C LEU A 126 -7.50 -2.27 -3.41
N ASP A 127 -8.46 -2.06 -4.31
CA ASP A 127 -8.45 -2.67 -5.64
C ASP A 127 -7.28 -2.16 -6.48
N LEU A 128 -6.99 -0.86 -6.44
CA LEU A 128 -5.82 -0.28 -7.10
C LEU A 128 -4.51 -0.89 -6.60
N LEU A 129 -4.39 -1.14 -5.29
CA LEU A 129 -3.24 -1.84 -4.73
C LEU A 129 -3.15 -3.29 -5.21
N VAL A 130 -4.28 -4.01 -5.34
CA VAL A 130 -4.27 -5.36 -5.91
C VAL A 130 -3.84 -5.33 -7.38
N ILE A 131 -4.28 -4.33 -8.16
CA ILE A 131 -3.86 -4.14 -9.55
C ILE A 131 -2.35 -3.82 -9.64
N CYS A 132 -1.76 -3.16 -8.64
CA CYS A 132 -0.33 -2.85 -8.63
C CYS A 132 0.59 -4.08 -8.65
N TYR A 133 0.11 -5.29 -8.33
CA TYR A 133 0.86 -6.54 -8.53
C TYR A 133 1.23 -6.81 -10.01
N GLN A 134 0.54 -6.18 -10.96
CA GLN A 134 0.90 -6.24 -12.39
C GLN A 134 2.19 -5.47 -12.71
N SER A 135 2.55 -4.49 -11.88
CA SER A 135 3.82 -3.78 -11.98
C SER A 135 4.90 -4.55 -11.22
N LYS A 136 5.87 -5.11 -11.96
CA LYS A 136 6.99 -5.85 -11.38
C LYS A 136 7.75 -5.06 -10.32
N ASP A 137 7.80 -3.75 -10.49
CA ASP A 137 8.60 -2.88 -9.65
C ASP A 137 7.85 -2.39 -8.40
N ALA A 138 6.51 -2.40 -8.41
CA ALA A 138 5.69 -1.96 -7.29
C ALA A 138 4.97 -3.10 -6.54
N ALA A 139 4.93 -4.31 -7.09
CA ALA A 139 4.20 -5.45 -6.55
C ALA A 139 4.49 -5.73 -5.06
N LEU A 140 5.77 -5.79 -4.67
CA LEU A 140 6.15 -6.09 -3.28
C LEU A 140 5.75 -4.97 -2.31
N ASN A 141 5.74 -3.73 -2.78
CA ASN A 141 5.37 -2.56 -2.00
C ASN A 141 3.85 -2.52 -1.81
N ALA A 142 3.10 -2.79 -2.87
CA ALA A 142 1.65 -2.93 -2.81
C ALA A 142 1.23 -4.10 -1.91
N GLY A 143 1.93 -5.23 -1.97
CA GLY A 143 1.72 -6.36 -1.07
C GLY A 143 1.92 -5.99 0.40
N SER A 144 3.00 -5.26 0.72
CA SER A 144 3.21 -4.73 2.06
C SER A 144 2.07 -3.81 2.50
N MET A 145 1.61 -2.91 1.64
CA MET A 145 0.50 -1.98 1.95
C MET A 145 -0.83 -2.71 2.15
N LEU A 146 -1.12 -3.74 1.34
CA LEU A 146 -2.33 -4.58 1.46
C LEU A 146 -2.33 -5.41 2.74
N ARG A 147 -1.19 -5.98 3.14
CA ARG A 147 -1.08 -6.72 4.41
C ARG A 147 -1.26 -5.82 5.63
N GLU A 148 -0.90 -4.54 5.52
CA GLU A 148 -1.26 -3.56 6.55
C GLU A 148 -2.76 -3.29 6.59
N CYS A 149 -3.44 -3.26 5.45
CA CYS A 149 -4.92 -3.19 5.40
C CYS A 149 -5.56 -4.46 5.98
N ALA A 150 -4.93 -5.62 5.78
CA ALA A 150 -5.43 -6.90 6.28
C ALA A 150 -5.53 -6.97 7.81
N ARG A 151 -4.92 -6.03 8.53
CA ARG A 151 -5.08 -5.87 9.98
C ARG A 151 -6.51 -5.55 10.41
N TYR A 152 -7.31 -4.96 9.51
CA TYR A 152 -8.63 -4.44 9.81
C TYR A 152 -9.72 -5.32 9.18
N PRO A 153 -10.68 -5.84 9.97
CA PRO A 153 -11.68 -6.78 9.47
C PRO A 153 -12.62 -6.17 8.41
N THR A 154 -12.92 -4.87 8.51
CA THR A 154 -13.75 -4.13 7.54
C THR A 154 -13.10 -4.09 6.15
N LEU A 155 -11.80 -3.80 6.10
CA LEU A 155 -11.01 -3.78 4.86
C LEU A 155 -10.84 -5.18 4.26
N VAL A 156 -10.63 -6.21 5.10
CA VAL A 156 -10.56 -7.61 4.63
C VAL A 156 -11.90 -8.06 4.06
N LYS A 157 -13.02 -7.72 4.70
CA LYS A 157 -14.35 -8.03 4.18
C LYS A 157 -14.54 -7.46 2.78
N TYR A 158 -14.18 -6.19 2.56
CA TYR A 158 -14.24 -5.59 1.23
C TYR A 158 -13.34 -6.33 0.22
N LEU A 159 -12.08 -6.59 0.58
CA LEU A 159 -11.12 -7.22 -0.32
C LEU A 159 -11.56 -8.61 -0.77
N LEU A 160 -12.17 -9.42 0.11
CA LEU A 160 -12.67 -10.75 -0.24
C LEU A 160 -13.85 -10.69 -1.22
N GLU A 161 -14.74 -9.71 -1.04
CA GLU A 161 -15.94 -9.50 -1.87
C GLU A 161 -15.63 -8.82 -3.21
N SER A 162 -14.48 -8.13 -3.31
CA SER A 162 -14.09 -7.42 -4.53
C SER A 162 -13.76 -8.38 -5.68
N SER A 163 -14.09 -7.96 -6.91
CA SER A 163 -13.69 -8.66 -8.12
C SER A 163 -12.17 -8.75 -8.29
N SER A 164 -11.40 -7.82 -7.70
CA SER A 164 -9.93 -7.89 -7.79
C SER A 164 -9.35 -9.02 -6.95
N PHE A 165 -10.09 -9.58 -5.99
CA PHE A 165 -9.63 -10.70 -5.16
C PHE A 165 -9.17 -11.89 -6.00
N ASP A 166 -9.94 -12.21 -7.04
CA ASP A 166 -9.68 -13.36 -7.92
C ASP A 166 -8.30 -13.25 -8.61
N LEU A 167 -7.76 -12.04 -8.78
CA LEU A 167 -6.45 -11.80 -9.38
C LEU A 167 -5.32 -12.44 -8.57
N PHE A 168 -5.47 -12.60 -7.25
CA PHE A 168 -4.47 -13.29 -6.44
C PHE A 168 -4.22 -14.72 -6.92
N PHE A 169 -5.24 -15.43 -7.40
CA PHE A 169 -5.08 -16.80 -7.91
C PHE A 169 -4.25 -16.87 -9.20
N ASP A 170 -4.17 -15.78 -9.95
CA ASP A 170 -3.28 -15.68 -11.11
C ASP A 170 -1.90 -15.15 -10.69
N TYR A 171 -1.82 -14.23 -9.72
CA TYR A 171 -0.55 -13.69 -9.22
C TYR A 171 0.33 -14.74 -8.52
N VAL A 172 -0.27 -15.67 -7.78
CA VAL A 172 0.48 -16.77 -7.13
C VAL A 172 1.07 -17.79 -8.10
N GLU A 173 0.66 -17.73 -9.38
CA GLU A 173 1.17 -18.58 -10.46
C GLU A 173 2.17 -17.84 -11.36
N LEU A 174 2.51 -16.57 -11.04
CA LEU A 174 3.47 -15.82 -11.83
C LEU A 174 4.85 -16.50 -11.81
N PRO A 175 5.60 -16.43 -12.94
CA PRO A 175 6.94 -17.01 -13.02
C PRO A 175 7.96 -16.26 -12.15
N ASN A 176 7.68 -14.99 -11.79
CA ASN A 176 8.50 -14.26 -10.83
C ASN A 176 8.21 -14.78 -9.41
N PHE A 177 9.17 -15.50 -8.85
CA PHE A 177 9.06 -16.13 -7.55
C PHE A 177 8.75 -15.14 -6.42
N ASP A 178 9.42 -13.97 -6.40
CA ASP A 178 9.25 -13.00 -5.32
C ASP A 178 7.82 -12.45 -5.31
N ILE A 179 7.27 -12.12 -6.49
CA ILE A 179 5.90 -11.62 -6.63
C ILE A 179 4.87 -12.73 -6.33
N ALA A 180 5.09 -13.95 -6.83
CA ALA A 180 4.20 -15.08 -6.57
C ALA A 180 4.16 -15.46 -5.08
N SER A 181 5.31 -15.46 -4.41
CA SER A 181 5.43 -15.74 -2.98
C SER A 181 4.81 -14.63 -2.12
N ASP A 182 5.03 -13.37 -2.49
CA ASP A 182 4.45 -12.23 -1.79
C ASP A 182 2.92 -12.18 -1.95
N SER A 183 2.40 -12.38 -3.17
CA SER A 183 0.96 -12.46 -3.43
C SER A 183 0.32 -13.63 -2.68
N PHE A 184 0.99 -14.78 -2.58
CA PHE A 184 0.48 -15.91 -1.78
C PHE A 184 0.44 -15.55 -0.29
N SER A 185 1.44 -14.81 0.20
CA SER A 185 1.48 -14.36 1.59
C SER A 185 0.32 -13.42 1.89
N THR A 186 0.01 -12.50 0.99
CA THR A 186 -1.16 -11.61 1.09
C THR A 186 -2.47 -12.39 1.02
N LEU A 187 -2.63 -13.31 0.05
CA LEU A 187 -3.81 -14.16 -0.08
C LEU A 187 -4.06 -14.98 1.19
N LYS A 188 -3.00 -15.61 1.71
CA LYS A 188 -3.07 -16.36 2.97
C LYS A 188 -3.51 -15.46 4.12
N GLU A 189 -2.93 -14.28 4.27
CA GLU A 189 -3.28 -13.38 5.36
C GLU A 189 -4.75 -12.95 5.31
N LEU A 190 -5.27 -12.62 4.12
CA LEU A 190 -6.69 -12.32 3.92
C LEU A 190 -7.60 -13.50 4.31
N LEU A 191 -7.17 -14.73 4.04
CA LEU A 191 -7.93 -15.96 4.31
C LEU A 191 -7.76 -16.53 5.72
N THR A 192 -6.81 -16.07 6.52
CA THR A 192 -6.56 -16.67 7.84
C THR A 192 -6.64 -15.71 9.01
N ARG A 193 -6.65 -14.40 8.76
CA ARG A 193 -6.50 -13.42 9.85
C ARG A 193 -7.78 -13.16 10.65
N HIS A 194 -8.93 -13.05 9.97
CA HIS A 194 -10.21 -12.73 10.61
C HIS A 194 -11.21 -13.88 10.37
N GLU A 195 -11.16 -14.89 11.22
CA GLU A 195 -11.93 -16.13 11.09
C GLU A 195 -13.42 -15.91 10.79
N ALA A 196 -14.07 -15.00 11.52
CA ALA A 196 -15.50 -14.72 11.34
C ALA A 196 -15.82 -14.18 9.93
N VAL A 197 -15.01 -13.23 9.43
CA VAL A 197 -15.19 -12.62 8.10
C VAL A 197 -14.93 -13.66 7.01
N VAL A 198 -13.86 -14.44 7.15
CA VAL A 198 -13.49 -15.46 6.17
C VAL A 198 -14.53 -16.59 6.14
N SER A 199 -15.00 -17.04 7.30
CA SER A 199 -16.01 -18.09 7.40
C SER A 199 -17.32 -17.70 6.70
N GLU A 200 -17.77 -16.46 6.90
CA GLU A 200 -18.92 -15.88 6.21
C GLU A 200 -18.72 -15.91 4.69
N TYR A 201 -17.58 -15.40 4.22
CA TYR A 201 -17.23 -15.35 2.80
C TYR A 201 -17.13 -16.75 2.16
N LEU A 202 -16.38 -17.68 2.76
CA LEU A 202 -16.20 -19.03 2.23
C LEU A 202 -17.51 -19.81 2.18
N SER A 203 -18.41 -19.58 3.14
CA SER A 203 -19.75 -20.18 3.14
C SER A 203 -20.61 -19.65 2.00
N ALA A 204 -20.57 -18.33 1.74
CA ALA A 204 -21.33 -17.69 0.67
C ALA A 204 -20.77 -17.99 -0.73
N HIS A 205 -19.45 -18.13 -0.86
CA HIS A 205 -18.74 -18.24 -2.14
C HIS A 205 -18.07 -19.60 -2.37
N TYR A 206 -18.48 -20.64 -1.64
CA TYR A 206 -17.85 -21.97 -1.62
C TYR A 206 -17.48 -22.49 -3.02
N VAL A 207 -18.46 -22.55 -3.93
CA VAL A 207 -18.27 -23.14 -5.26
C VAL A 207 -17.25 -22.35 -6.08
N LYS A 208 -17.36 -21.01 -6.09
CA LYS A 208 -16.44 -20.14 -6.84
C LYS A 208 -15.04 -20.21 -6.26
N PHE A 209 -14.92 -20.05 -4.94
CA PHE A 209 -13.64 -20.03 -4.23
C PHE A 209 -12.89 -21.35 -4.42
N PHE A 210 -13.52 -22.49 -4.11
CA PHE A 210 -12.83 -23.78 -4.20
C PHE A 210 -12.57 -24.20 -5.65
N GLY A 211 -13.37 -23.75 -6.62
CA GLY A 211 -13.04 -23.92 -8.04
C GLY A 211 -11.76 -23.18 -8.45
N LEU A 212 -11.52 -21.98 -7.92
CA LEU A 212 -10.26 -21.26 -8.11
C LEU A 212 -9.12 -21.89 -7.32
N TYR A 213 -9.36 -22.27 -6.07
CA TYR A 213 -8.35 -22.83 -5.18
C TYR A 213 -7.84 -24.21 -5.65
N GLU A 214 -8.71 -25.03 -6.22
CA GLU A 214 -8.36 -26.33 -6.79
C GLU A 214 -7.26 -26.21 -7.85
N ARG A 215 -7.27 -25.13 -8.67
CA ARG A 215 -6.21 -24.86 -9.64
C ARG A 215 -4.83 -24.76 -8.98
N LEU A 216 -4.76 -24.17 -7.79
CA LEU A 216 -3.51 -24.02 -7.04
C LEU A 216 -3.02 -25.37 -6.48
N LEU A 217 -3.94 -26.25 -6.08
CA LEU A 217 -3.62 -27.61 -5.60
C LEU A 217 -3.03 -28.49 -6.70
N TYR A 218 -3.43 -28.27 -7.95
CA TYR A 218 -2.91 -28.98 -9.12
C TYR A 218 -1.85 -28.19 -9.89
N SER A 219 -1.35 -27.10 -9.31
CA SER A 219 -0.32 -26.27 -9.95
C SER A 219 0.92 -27.07 -10.32
N LYS A 220 1.51 -26.71 -11.48
CA LYS A 220 2.84 -27.19 -11.90
C LYS A 220 3.95 -26.53 -11.08
N ASN A 221 3.68 -25.37 -10.47
CA ASN A 221 4.60 -24.73 -9.54
C ASN A 221 4.59 -25.48 -8.21
N TYR A 222 5.70 -26.19 -7.93
CA TYR A 222 5.85 -26.98 -6.70
C TYR A 222 5.62 -26.14 -5.44
N VAL A 223 6.10 -24.89 -5.42
CA VAL A 223 5.97 -24.00 -4.25
C VAL A 223 4.52 -23.60 -4.07
N THR A 224 3.84 -23.13 -5.12
CA THR A 224 2.42 -22.75 -5.05
C THR A 224 1.57 -23.94 -4.60
N ARG A 225 1.78 -25.12 -5.16
CA ARG A 225 1.10 -26.35 -4.74
C ARG A 225 1.33 -26.68 -3.27
N ARG A 226 2.58 -26.65 -2.82
CA ARG A 226 2.95 -26.97 -1.42
C ARG A 226 2.36 -25.95 -0.44
N LEU A 227 2.44 -24.66 -0.75
CA LEU A 227 1.92 -23.60 0.11
C LEU A 227 0.39 -23.63 0.19
N SER A 228 -0.29 -23.88 -0.94
CA SER A 228 -1.76 -24.02 -1.00
C SER A 228 -2.25 -25.21 -0.19
N LEU A 229 -1.62 -26.38 -0.34
CA LEU A 229 -1.93 -27.54 0.50
C LEU A 229 -1.72 -27.21 1.98
N LYS A 230 -0.58 -26.61 2.34
CA LYS A 230 -0.31 -26.22 3.73
C LYS A 230 -1.37 -25.26 4.27
N CYS A 231 -1.84 -24.31 3.47
CA CYS A 231 -2.84 -23.33 3.90
C CYS A 231 -4.19 -23.99 4.24
N LEU A 232 -4.60 -25.05 3.54
CA LEU A 232 -5.81 -25.81 3.89
C LEU A 232 -5.67 -26.56 5.22
N PHE A 233 -4.50 -27.11 5.50
CA PHE A 233 -4.26 -27.95 6.68
C PHE A 233 -3.83 -27.17 7.95
N VAL A 234 -3.67 -25.84 7.88
CA VAL A 234 -3.25 -25.01 9.04
C VAL A 234 -4.45 -24.53 9.88
N SER A 235 -5.63 -25.11 9.69
CA SER A 235 -6.82 -24.83 10.52
C SER A 235 -6.91 -25.77 11.74
N GLU A 236 -5.79 -26.03 12.42
CA GLU A 236 -5.72 -26.74 13.72
C GLU A 236 -5.07 -25.85 14.79
#